data_AF-A0A497YEI0-F1
#
_entry.id   AF-A0A497YEI0-F1
#
_cell.length_a   1.000
_cell.length_b   1.000
_cell.length_c   1.000
_cell.angle_alpha   90.00
_cell.angle_beta   90.00
_cell.angle_gamma   90.00
#
_symmetry.space_group_name_H-M   'P 1'
#
loop_
_entity.id
_entity.type
_entity.pdbx_description
1 polymer ?
#
loop_
_entity_poly.entity_id
_entity_poly.type
_entity_poly.pdbx_seq_one_letter_code
_entity_poly.pdbx_strand_id
1 'polypeptide(L)'
;MKASAAISITASLLIVIATLAGCGTVGESPETLAIEHRGEYEGVLVSSTYTSAKTAGYEETFIEGPEKADELIDRLNGEELIQASEAELQERADLLEQPGSYRMMLYNMPVANRTDEHMYLIHFYKDGTIQLDQEGVTYFLYNPPEDLLSQLKQQWNISF
;
A
#
# COMPACT_ATOMS: atom_id res chain seq x y z
N MET A 1 66.88 3.64 -34.30
CA MET A 1 65.91 2.57 -34.02
C MET A 1 64.93 3.11 -32.98
N LYS A 2 63.63 3.05 -33.27
CA LYS A 2 62.51 3.46 -32.39
C LYS A 2 62.13 2.28 -31.49
N ALA A 3 61.97 2.49 -30.19
CA ALA A 3 61.17 1.67 -29.28
C ALA A 3 60.94 2.52 -28.01
N SER A 4 59.87 3.29 -27.96
CA SER A 4 58.51 2.92 -27.51
C SER A 4 58.38 3.00 -25.99
N ALA A 5 57.63 4.01 -25.56
CA ALA A 5 57.24 4.25 -24.19
C ALA A 5 56.21 3.18 -23.74
N ALA A 6 56.62 2.29 -22.84
CA ALA A 6 55.70 1.42 -22.12
C ALA A 6 55.19 2.18 -20.89
N ILE A 7 54.29 3.14 -21.11
CA ILE A 7 53.57 3.78 -20.02
C ILE A 7 52.57 2.77 -19.46
N SER A 8 52.77 2.46 -18.19
CA SER A 8 51.98 1.61 -17.31
C SER A 8 50.47 1.81 -17.48
N ILE A 9 49.82 0.93 -18.26
CA ILE A 9 48.35 0.85 -18.42
C ILE A 9 47.70 0.19 -17.19
N THR A 10 48.49 -0.41 -16.30
CA THR A 10 48.00 -1.20 -15.17
C THR A 10 47.55 -0.39 -13.95
N ALA A 11 47.88 0.90 -13.84
CA ALA A 11 47.46 1.73 -12.70
C ALA A 11 46.03 2.30 -12.83
N SER A 12 45.52 2.46 -14.06
CA SER A 12 44.21 3.11 -14.30
C SER A 12 43.02 2.17 -14.14
N LEU A 13 43.22 0.85 -14.18
CA LEU A 13 42.14 -0.13 -14.07
C LEU A 13 41.68 -0.37 -12.62
N LEU A 14 42.55 -0.12 -11.64
CA LEU A 14 42.28 -0.39 -10.23
C LEU A 14 41.46 0.72 -9.54
N ILE A 15 41.44 1.93 -10.11
CA ILE A 15 40.69 3.06 -9.58
C ILE A 15 39.20 2.97 -9.96
N VAL A 16 38.87 2.39 -11.12
CA VAL A 16 37.47 2.26 -11.57
C VAL A 16 36.69 1.23 -10.73
N ILE A 17 37.34 0.18 -10.24
CA ILE A 17 36.68 -0.87 -9.45
C ILE A 17 36.36 -0.38 -8.03
N ALA A 18 37.16 0.53 -7.47
CA ALA A 18 36.91 1.11 -6.15
C ALA A 18 35.72 2.10 -6.15
N THR A 19 35.38 2.71 -7.29
CA THR A 19 34.24 3.64 -7.42
C THR A 19 32.89 2.96 -7.68
N LEU A 20 32.86 1.65 -7.94
CA LEU A 20 31.62 0.88 -8.16
C LEU A 20 31.06 0.23 -6.89
N ALA A 21 31.77 0.30 -5.75
CA ALA A 21 31.31 -0.24 -4.48
C ALA A 21 30.41 0.72 -3.68
N GLY A 22 30.10 1.91 -4.22
CA GLY A 22 29.32 2.95 -3.56
C GLY A 22 27.94 3.18 -4.20
N CYS A 23 27.00 2.26 -3.98
CA CYS A 23 25.55 2.53 -3.92
C CYS A 23 24.79 1.24 -3.50
N GLY A 24 25.30 0.54 -2.50
CA GLY A 24 24.45 -0.37 -1.74
C GLY A 24 23.82 0.45 -0.63
N THR A 25 22.64 1.01 -0.85
CA THR A 25 21.81 1.44 0.27
C THR A 25 21.66 0.23 1.17
N VAL A 26 22.14 0.38 2.40
CA VAL A 26 21.99 -0.60 3.48
C VAL A 26 20.53 -1.03 3.45
N GLY A 27 20.30 -2.30 3.11
CA GLY A 27 18.97 -2.87 3.04
C GLY A 27 18.36 -2.83 4.43
N GLU A 28 17.57 -1.80 4.69
CA GLU A 28 16.47 -1.92 5.64
C GLU A 28 15.69 -3.16 5.20
N SER A 29 15.44 -4.05 6.15
CA SER A 29 14.59 -5.21 5.88
C SER A 29 13.27 -4.67 5.32
N PRO A 30 12.71 -5.28 4.26
CA PRO A 30 11.48 -4.77 3.66
C PRO A 30 10.44 -4.62 4.75
N GLU A 31 9.86 -3.43 4.86
CA GLU A 31 8.82 -3.19 5.84
C GLU A 31 7.61 -4.05 5.48
N THR A 32 7.02 -4.69 6.48
CA THR A 32 5.87 -5.57 6.28
C THR A 32 4.65 -4.96 6.94
N LEU A 33 3.50 -5.12 6.30
CA LEU A 33 2.24 -4.68 6.87
C LEU A 33 1.94 -5.39 8.18
N ALA A 34 1.69 -4.61 9.23
CA ALA A 34 1.30 -5.10 10.54
C ALA A 34 0.09 -4.33 11.08
N ILE A 35 -1.11 -4.79 10.71
CA ILE A 35 -2.34 -4.33 11.31
C ILE A 35 -2.49 -4.97 12.70
N GLU A 36 -2.45 -4.14 13.74
CA GLU A 36 -2.64 -4.53 15.14
C GLU A 36 -4.13 -4.59 15.52
N HIS A 37 -4.44 -4.83 16.79
CA HIS A 37 -5.82 -4.77 17.32
C HIS A 37 -6.83 -5.76 16.68
N ARG A 38 -6.34 -6.94 16.28
CA ARG A 38 -7.21 -8.03 15.79
C ARG A 38 -8.32 -8.35 16.78
N GLY A 39 -9.53 -8.57 16.27
CA GLY A 39 -10.74 -8.79 17.08
C GLY A 39 -11.31 -7.55 17.79
N GLU A 40 -10.71 -6.37 17.63
CA GLU A 40 -11.27 -5.11 18.19
C GLU A 40 -12.19 -4.36 17.22
N TYR A 41 -12.19 -4.77 15.94
CA TYR A 41 -13.02 -4.21 14.88
C TYR A 41 -14.39 -4.88 14.83
N GLU A 42 -15.43 -4.10 14.55
CA GLU A 42 -16.81 -4.59 14.40
C GLU A 42 -17.15 -4.98 12.96
N GLY A 43 -16.35 -4.55 11.99
CA GLY A 43 -16.53 -4.86 10.58
C GLY A 43 -15.67 -3.99 9.68
N VAL A 44 -16.06 -3.94 8.40
CA VAL A 44 -15.37 -3.16 7.37
C VAL A 44 -16.36 -2.18 6.72
N LEU A 45 -16.08 -0.88 6.81
CA LEU A 45 -16.81 0.12 6.04
C LEU A 45 -16.20 0.20 4.65
N VAL A 46 -17.01 -0.04 3.61
CA VAL A 46 -16.58 0.00 2.20
C VAL A 46 -17.26 1.17 1.51
N SER A 47 -16.47 2.08 0.96
CA SER A 47 -16.94 3.26 0.22
C SER A 47 -16.41 3.23 -1.22
N SER A 48 -17.25 3.54 -2.21
CA SER A 48 -16.74 3.96 -3.53
C SER A 48 -15.97 5.27 -3.34
N THR A 49 -14.80 5.41 -3.96
CA THR A 49 -14.07 6.68 -3.98
C THR A 49 -14.57 7.61 -5.08
N TYR A 50 -15.33 7.11 -6.06
CA TYR A 50 -16.01 7.93 -7.05
C TYR A 50 -17.36 8.41 -6.52
N THR A 51 -17.57 9.73 -6.51
CA THR A 51 -18.91 10.32 -6.29
C THR A 51 -19.65 10.39 -7.62
N SER A 52 -20.71 9.61 -7.79
CA SER A 52 -21.60 9.78 -8.94
C SER A 52 -22.34 11.12 -8.82
N ALA A 53 -22.33 11.97 -9.84
CA ALA A 53 -23.05 13.25 -9.82
C ALA A 53 -24.57 13.13 -9.58
N LYS A 54 -25.13 11.91 -9.55
CA LYS A 54 -26.54 11.62 -9.28
C LYS A 54 -26.86 11.41 -7.80
N THR A 55 -25.86 11.16 -6.97
CA THR A 55 -25.98 10.96 -5.52
C THR A 55 -25.01 11.91 -4.86
N ALA A 56 -25.48 12.80 -3.99
CA ALA A 56 -24.65 13.84 -3.35
C ALA A 56 -23.68 13.28 -2.27
N GLY A 57 -23.21 12.04 -2.43
CA GLY A 57 -22.31 11.35 -1.51
C GLY A 57 -21.77 10.06 -2.12
N TYR A 58 -20.71 9.55 -1.52
CA TYR A 58 -20.12 8.24 -1.80
C TYR A 58 -21.14 7.15 -1.51
N GLU A 59 -21.17 6.09 -2.33
CA GLU A 59 -21.90 4.89 -2.00
C GLU A 59 -21.09 4.12 -0.96
N GLU A 60 -21.68 3.91 0.22
CA GLU A 60 -21.04 3.25 1.35
C GLU A 60 -21.89 2.07 1.82
N THR A 61 -21.24 0.96 2.17
CA THR A 61 -21.85 -0.18 2.82
C THR A 61 -21.00 -0.62 4.00
N PHE A 62 -21.64 -0.95 5.11
CA PHE A 62 -20.96 -1.55 6.24
C PHE A 62 -21.08 -3.07 6.17
N ILE A 63 -19.94 -3.75 6.11
CA ILE A 63 -19.85 -5.20 6.16
C ILE A 63 -19.65 -5.57 7.63
N GLU A 64 -20.76 -5.89 8.29
CA GLU A 64 -20.82 -6.22 9.72
C GLU A 64 -20.16 -7.58 10.01
N GLY A 65 -19.42 -7.65 11.11
CA GLY A 65 -18.81 -8.87 11.63
C GLY A 65 -17.31 -8.70 11.91
N PRO A 66 -16.83 -8.92 13.16
CA PRO A 66 -15.40 -8.96 13.47
C PRO A 66 -14.62 -9.94 12.59
N GLU A 67 -15.23 -11.05 12.20
CA GLU A 67 -14.65 -12.03 11.30
C GLU A 67 -14.35 -11.47 9.90
N LYS A 68 -15.08 -10.42 9.47
CA LYS A 68 -14.86 -9.75 8.18
C LYS A 68 -13.66 -8.82 8.22
N ALA A 69 -13.49 -8.13 9.35
CA ALA A 69 -12.27 -7.38 9.61
C ALA A 69 -11.06 -8.33 9.69
N ASP A 70 -11.16 -9.42 10.45
CA ASP A 70 -10.08 -10.42 10.55
C ASP A 70 -9.77 -11.09 9.21
N GLU A 71 -10.77 -11.39 8.38
CA GLU A 71 -10.59 -11.91 7.03
C GLU A 71 -9.77 -10.94 6.16
N LEU A 72 -10.07 -9.64 6.21
CA LEU A 72 -9.30 -8.63 5.48
C LEU A 72 -7.86 -8.52 6.00
N ILE A 73 -7.68 -8.53 7.32
CA ILE A 73 -6.37 -8.51 7.95
C ILE A 73 -5.54 -9.71 7.51
N ASP A 74 -6.11 -10.92 7.48
CA ASP A 74 -5.42 -12.14 7.06
C ASP A 74 -4.97 -12.11 5.59
N ARG A 75 -5.64 -11.34 4.74
CA ARG A 75 -5.28 -11.19 3.32
C ARG A 75 -4.15 -10.20 3.08
N LEU A 76 -3.87 -9.32 4.04
CA LEU A 76 -2.97 -8.19 3.85
C LEU A 76 -1.75 -8.24 4.78
N ASN A 77 -1.92 -8.69 6.04
CA ASN A 77 -0.83 -8.70 7.01
C ASN A 77 0.33 -9.60 6.55
N GLY A 78 1.55 -9.11 6.78
CA GLY A 78 2.78 -9.80 6.40
C GLY A 78 3.20 -9.57 4.94
N GLU A 79 2.39 -8.89 4.14
CA GLU A 79 2.78 -8.48 2.79
C GLU A 79 3.83 -7.35 2.85
N GLU A 80 4.75 -7.35 1.88
CA GLU A 80 5.82 -6.36 1.79
C GLU A 80 5.29 -4.98 1.35
N LEU A 81 5.84 -3.93 1.94
CA LEU A 81 5.49 -2.53 1.71
C LEU A 81 6.59 -1.78 0.98
N ILE A 82 6.18 -0.89 0.08
CA ILE A 82 7.03 0.13 -0.54
C ILE A 82 6.52 1.50 -0.12
N GLN A 83 7.38 2.33 0.44
CA GLN A 83 7.01 3.69 0.80
C GLN A 83 6.61 4.48 -0.45
N ALA A 84 5.46 5.16 -0.39
CA ALA A 84 4.97 5.97 -1.49
C ALA A 84 5.76 7.29 -1.57
N SER A 85 6.25 7.63 -2.76
CA SER A 85 6.79 8.97 -3.00
C SER A 85 5.68 10.01 -3.21
N GLU A 86 5.97 11.29 -2.94
CA GLU A 86 5.02 12.39 -3.19
C GLU A 86 4.59 12.44 -4.67
N ALA A 87 5.50 12.13 -5.60
CA ALA A 87 5.20 12.10 -7.03
C ALA A 87 4.20 10.99 -7.38
N GLU A 88 4.39 9.78 -6.83
CA GLU A 88 3.46 8.65 -7.04
C GLU A 88 2.09 8.94 -6.43
N LEU A 89 2.04 9.54 -5.24
CA LEU A 89 0.77 9.93 -4.61
C LEU A 89 0.02 10.95 -5.47
N GLN A 90 0.72 11.94 -6.02
CA GLN A 90 0.11 12.94 -6.90
C GLN A 90 -0.38 12.36 -8.22
N GLU A 91 0.35 11.42 -8.81
CA GLU A 91 -0.06 10.70 -10.02
C GLU A 91 -1.31 9.85 -9.76
N ARG A 92 -1.39 9.22 -8.58
CA ARG A 92 -2.48 8.31 -8.21
C ARG A 92 -3.72 9.01 -7.67
N ALA A 93 -3.65 10.27 -7.26
CA ALA A 93 -4.82 11.02 -6.78
C ALA A 93 -5.99 11.00 -7.78
N ASP A 94 -5.70 11.20 -9.07
CA ASP A 94 -6.72 11.17 -10.14
C ASP A 94 -7.27 9.77 -10.42
N LEU A 95 -6.56 8.71 -10.03
CA LEU A 95 -7.02 7.32 -10.17
C LEU A 95 -7.98 6.92 -9.05
N LEU A 96 -7.84 7.52 -7.85
CA LEU A 96 -8.79 7.31 -6.75
C LEU A 96 -10.18 7.82 -7.13
N GLU A 97 -10.28 8.95 -7.82
CA GLU A 97 -11.56 9.53 -8.23
C GLU A 97 -12.20 8.83 -9.45
N GLN A 98 -11.67 7.68 -9.90
CA GLN A 98 -12.21 6.94 -11.03
C GLN A 98 -13.13 5.79 -10.59
N PRO A 99 -14.18 5.48 -11.37
CA PRO A 99 -15.01 4.32 -11.12
C PRO A 99 -14.18 3.04 -11.02
N GLY A 100 -14.45 2.23 -10.00
CA GLY A 100 -13.74 0.98 -9.72
C GLY A 100 -12.64 1.08 -8.65
N SER A 101 -12.33 2.29 -8.16
CA SER A 101 -11.52 2.48 -6.96
C SER A 101 -12.42 2.52 -5.71
N TYR A 102 -11.92 1.97 -4.60
CA TYR A 102 -12.66 1.80 -3.35
C TYR A 102 -11.78 2.14 -2.14
N ARG A 103 -12.46 2.52 -1.07
CA ARG A 103 -11.87 2.72 0.25
C ARG A 103 -12.49 1.71 1.21
N MET A 104 -11.65 0.94 1.88
CA MET A 104 -12.06 0.04 2.95
C MET A 104 -11.47 0.53 4.27
N MET A 105 -12.30 0.65 5.29
CA MET A 105 -11.88 1.04 6.63
C MET A 105 -12.20 -0.07 7.61
N LEU A 106 -11.20 -0.57 8.33
CA LEU A 106 -11.43 -1.39 9.52
C LEU A 106 -12.09 -0.49 10.56
N TYR A 107 -13.33 -0.82 10.92
CA TYR A 107 -14.21 0.08 11.66
C TYR A 107 -14.57 -0.51 13.03
N ASN A 108 -14.48 0.34 14.05
CA ASN A 108 -15.01 0.12 15.38
C ASN A 108 -15.95 1.29 15.73
N MET A 109 -17.21 1.03 16.11
CA MET A 109 -18.06 2.14 16.55
C MET A 109 -17.43 2.84 17.75
N PRO A 110 -17.41 4.18 17.77
CA PRO A 110 -16.90 4.92 18.91
C PRO A 110 -17.77 4.65 20.13
N VAL A 111 -17.25 3.85 21.06
CA VAL A 111 -17.89 3.65 22.36
C VAL A 111 -17.53 4.83 23.23
N ALA A 112 -18.53 5.51 23.80
CA ALA A 112 -18.30 6.59 24.77
C ALA A 112 -17.38 6.07 25.89
N ASN A 113 -16.11 6.46 25.90
CA ASN A 113 -14.98 6.08 26.79
C ASN A 113 -13.82 5.31 26.13
N ARG A 114 -13.82 5.03 24.83
CA ARG A 114 -12.57 4.66 24.11
C ARG A 114 -11.94 5.94 23.54
N THR A 115 -10.73 6.27 23.98
CA THR A 115 -9.90 7.35 23.42
C THR A 115 -9.10 6.90 22.19
N ASP A 116 -9.00 5.59 22.00
CA ASP A 116 -8.11 4.99 21.01
C ASP A 116 -9.01 4.45 19.87
N GLU A 117 -9.36 5.35 18.96
CA GLU A 117 -10.04 5.00 17.71
C GLU A 117 -9.01 4.39 16.75
N HIS A 118 -8.79 3.09 16.87
CA HIS A 118 -8.02 2.34 15.88
C HIS A 118 -8.83 2.28 14.59
N MET A 119 -8.60 3.23 13.69
CA MET A 119 -9.12 3.20 12.32
C MET A 119 -7.99 2.85 11.37
N TYR A 120 -8.24 1.91 10.46
CA TYR A 120 -7.25 1.53 9.46
C TYR A 120 -7.84 1.70 8.07
N LEU A 121 -7.29 2.63 7.28
CA LEU A 121 -7.79 2.95 5.96
C LEU A 121 -6.95 2.30 4.88
N ILE A 122 -7.61 1.61 3.95
CA ILE A 122 -6.99 0.93 2.83
C ILE A 122 -7.67 1.41 1.55
N HIS A 123 -6.89 1.92 0.62
CA HIS A 123 -7.37 2.27 -0.72
C HIS A 123 -7.06 1.13 -1.68
N PHE A 124 -8.09 0.68 -2.39
CA PHE A 124 -8.00 -0.24 -3.50
C PHE A 124 -8.19 0.54 -4.79
N TYR A 125 -7.14 0.61 -5.61
CA TYR A 125 -7.21 1.24 -6.92
C TYR A 125 -7.81 0.28 -7.93
N LYS A 126 -8.48 0.83 -8.94
CA LYS A 126 -9.00 0.05 -10.07
C LYS A 126 -7.96 -0.80 -10.82
N ASP A 127 -6.67 -0.43 -10.71
CA ASP A 127 -5.56 -1.10 -11.37
C ASP A 127 -4.97 -2.26 -10.55
N GLY A 128 -5.56 -2.54 -9.37
CA GLY A 128 -5.10 -3.58 -8.44
C GLY A 128 -4.07 -3.10 -7.42
N THR A 129 -3.62 -1.84 -7.50
CA THR A 129 -2.75 -1.26 -6.47
C THR A 129 -3.51 -1.13 -5.16
N ILE A 130 -2.81 -1.36 -4.05
CA ILE A 130 -3.35 -1.18 -2.71
C ILE A 130 -2.44 -0.20 -1.97
N GLN A 131 -3.04 0.86 -1.42
CA GLN A 131 -2.36 1.87 -0.60
C GLN A 131 -2.93 1.82 0.83
N LEU A 132 -2.06 2.04 1.80
CA LEU A 132 -2.40 2.10 3.22
C LEU A 132 -1.43 3.04 3.95
N ASP A 133 -1.78 3.41 5.18
CA ASP A 133 -0.92 4.20 6.06
C ASP A 133 -0.50 3.35 7.27
N GLN A 134 0.80 3.29 7.54
CA GLN A 134 1.37 2.64 8.72
C GLN A 134 2.29 3.63 9.43
N GLU A 135 2.08 3.82 10.74
CA GLU A 135 2.88 4.72 11.59
C GLU A 135 3.01 6.18 11.05
N GLY A 136 2.00 6.66 10.32
CA GLY A 136 1.97 8.00 9.73
C GLY A 136 2.73 8.13 8.41
N VAL A 137 3.16 7.01 7.82
CA VAL A 137 3.77 6.94 6.49
C VAL A 137 2.85 6.18 5.54
N THR A 138 2.71 6.69 4.32
CA THR A 138 1.90 6.05 3.27
C THR A 138 2.74 5.05 2.48
N TYR A 139 2.19 3.86 2.26
CA TYR A 139 2.82 2.78 1.51
C TYR A 139 1.91 2.22 0.43
N PHE A 140 2.52 1.58 -0.55
CA PHE A 140 1.87 0.63 -1.43
C PHE A 140 2.29 -0.79 -1.07
N LEU A 141 1.40 -1.75 -1.28
CA LEU A 141 1.79 -3.16 -1.26
C LEU A 141 2.71 -3.45 -2.45
N TYR A 142 3.87 -4.08 -2.19
CA TYR A 142 4.85 -4.43 -3.22
C TYR A 142 4.28 -5.41 -4.24
N ASN A 143 3.59 -6.43 -3.74
CA ASN A 143 2.96 -7.47 -4.54
C ASN A 143 1.52 -7.70 -4.05
N PRO A 144 0.57 -6.80 -4.38
CA PRO A 144 -0.78 -6.89 -3.87
C PRO A 144 -1.44 -8.20 -4.32
N PRO A 145 -2.26 -8.86 -3.48
CA PRO A 145 -2.93 -10.09 -3.87
C PRO A 145 -3.84 -9.87 -5.08
N GLU A 146 -3.62 -10.65 -6.14
CA GLU A 146 -4.37 -10.53 -7.39
C GLU A 146 -5.88 -10.67 -7.16
N ASP A 147 -6.65 -9.80 -7.82
CA ASP A 147 -8.12 -9.78 -7.78
C ASP A 147 -8.74 -9.67 -6.38
N LEU A 148 -7.99 -9.27 -5.34
CA LEU A 148 -8.48 -9.24 -3.96
C LEU A 148 -9.78 -8.43 -3.85
N LEU A 149 -9.83 -7.22 -4.41
CA LEU A 149 -11.03 -6.40 -4.40
C LEU A 149 -12.23 -7.13 -5.03
N SER A 150 -12.05 -7.77 -6.18
CA SER A 150 -13.09 -8.53 -6.87
C SER A 150 -13.58 -9.71 -6.02
N GLN A 151 -12.66 -10.43 -5.39
CA GLN A 151 -12.96 -11.55 -4.49
C GLN A 151 -13.78 -11.08 -3.28
N LEU A 152 -13.35 -10.00 -2.61
CA LEU A 152 -14.05 -9.42 -1.47
C LEU A 152 -15.44 -8.95 -1.86
N LYS A 153 -15.59 -8.25 -3.00
CA LYS A 153 -16.90 -7.82 -3.51
C LYS A 153 -17.84 -8.99 -3.73
N GLN A 154 -17.35 -10.08 -4.31
CA GLN A 154 -18.17 -11.28 -4.54
C GLN A 154 -18.53 -11.99 -3.22
N GLN A 155 -17.56 -12.17 -2.33
CA GLN A 155 -17.74 -12.89 -1.07
C GLN A 155 -18.65 -12.14 -0.10
N TRP A 156 -18.58 -10.81 -0.10
CA TRP A 156 -19.35 -9.94 0.79
C TRP A 156 -20.59 -9.34 0.13
N ASN A 157 -20.91 -9.74 -1.11
CA ASN A 157 -22.06 -9.28 -1.89
C ASN A 157 -22.14 -7.74 -2.06
N ILE A 158 -21.00 -7.10 -2.33
CA ILE A 158 -20.92 -5.65 -2.58
C ILE A 158 -21.33 -5.37 -4.03
N SER A 159 -22.43 -4.64 -4.23
CA SER A 159 -23.12 -4.54 -5.53
C SER A 159 -22.88 -3.27 -6.34
N PHE A 160 -22.14 -2.30 -5.81
CA PHE A 160 -21.86 -1.03 -6.50
C PHE A 160 -20.55 -1.05 -7.30
#